data_AF-A0A2D9UHH0-F1
#
_entry.id   AF-A0A2D9UHH0-F1
#
_cell.length_a   1.000
_cell.length_b   1.000
_cell.length_c   1.000
_cell.angle_alpha   90.00
_cell.angle_beta   90.00
_cell.angle_gamma   90.00
#
_symmetry.space_group_name_H-M   'P 1'
#
loop_
_entity.id
_entity.type
_entity.pdbx_description
1 polymer ?
#
loop_
_entity_poly.entity_id
_entity_poly.type
_entity_poly.pdbx_seq_one_letter_code
_entity_poly.pdbx_strand_id
1 'polypeptide(L)' 'MIHRVKLLLFLLVVSIFNVDSQCAMCRAVAESSKEAGSTIANGLNTGILYLMSFPYILLFFAFLTFYFRKKYN' A
#
# COMPACT_ATOMS: atom_id res chain seq x y z
N MET A 1 9.02 11.06 24.32
CA MET A 1 9.18 9.93 23.37
C MET A 1 7.84 9.45 22.81
N ILE A 2 6.87 9.05 23.65
CA ILE A 2 5.54 8.55 23.22
C ILE A 2 4.76 9.53 22.33
N HIS A 3 4.80 10.84 22.59
CA HIS A 3 4.12 11.84 21.77
C HIS A 3 4.69 11.97 20.35
N ARG A 4 6.02 11.80 20.19
CA ARG A 4 6.68 11.81 18.87
C ARG A 4 6.29 10.57 18.06
N VAL A 5 6.16 9.41 18.73
CA VAL A 5 5.70 8.15 18.12
C VAL A 5 4.23 8.25 17.69
N LYS A 6 3.35 8.82 18.52
CA LYS A 6 1.94 9.05 18.16
C LYS A 6 1.79 9.98 16.95
N LEU A 7 2.57 11.05 16.91
CA LEU A 7 2.59 11.99 15.78
C LEU A 7 3.07 11.32 14.49
N LEU A 8 4.13 10.51 14.56
CA LEU A 8 4.63 9.73 13.43
C LEU A 8 3.60 8.70 12.95
N LEU A 9 2.90 8.02 13.87
CA LEU A 9 1.86 7.06 13.53
C LEU A 9 0.67 7.75 12.85
N PHE A 10 0.27 8.93 13.34
CA PHE A 10 -0.78 9.74 12.75
C PHE A 10 -0.42 10.22 11.34
N LEU A 11 0.79 10.73 11.15
CA LEU A 11 1.30 11.14 9.83
C LEU A 11 1.37 9.96 8.84
N LEU A 12 1.79 8.79 9.32
CA LEU A 12 1.81 7.56 8.52
C LEU A 12 0.40 7.20 8.05
N VAL A 13 -0.60 7.23 8.93
CA VAL A 13 -2.01 6.95 8.59
C VAL A 13 -2.56 7.98 7.60
N VAL A 14 -2.25 9.26 7.76
CA VAL A 14 -2.68 10.32 6.84
C VAL A 14 -2.05 10.16 5.44
N SER A 15 -0.81 9.69 5.35
CA SER A 15 -0.13 9.47 4.07
C SER A 15 -0.78 8.40 3.18
N ILE A 16 -1.54 7.48 3.77
CA ILE A 16 -2.24 6.40 3.03
C ILE A 16 -3.46 6.95 2.27
N PHE A 17 -4.03 8.09 2.69
CA PHE A 17 -5.21 8.67 2.05
C PHE A 17 -4.89 9.51 0.81
N ASN A 18 -3.62 9.88 0.58
CA ASN A 18 -3.16 10.61 -0.60
C ASN A 18 -2.59 9.62 -1.61
N VAL A 19 -3.45 8.79 -2.21
CA VAL A 19 -3.06 7.83 -3.25
C VAL A 19 -3.10 8.48 -4.64
N ASP A 20 -2.31 9.52 -4.83
CA ASP A 20 -1.91 9.93 -6.18
C ASP A 20 -0.73 9.06 -6.61
N SER A 21 -0.71 8.64 -7.89
CA SER A 21 0.19 7.59 -8.40
C SER A 21 1.66 7.87 -8.05
N GLN A 22 2.23 7.10 -7.10
CA GLN A 22 3.60 7.26 -6.62
C GLN A 22 4.68 6.67 -7.55
N CYS A 23 4.29 5.91 -8.58
CA CYS A 23 5.21 5.44 -9.62
C CYS A 23 5.06 6.28 -10.88
N ALA A 24 6.07 7.13 -11.16
CA ALA A 24 6.15 7.94 -12.38
C ALA A 24 6.04 7.10 -13.67
N MET A 25 6.54 5.86 -13.64
CA MET A 25 6.44 4.91 -14.76
C MET A 25 5.00 4.42 -14.98
N CYS A 26 4.27 4.05 -13.91
CA CYS A 26 2.89 3.59 -14.02
C CYS A 26 1.95 4.70 -14.49
N ARG A 27 2.24 5.94 -14.12
CA ARG A 27 1.50 7.12 -14.58
C ARG A 27 1.68 7.38 -16.07
N ALA A 28 2.91 7.37 -16.58
CA ALA A 28 3.18 7.60 -18.00
C ALA A 28 2.55 6.53 -18.92
N VAL A 29 2.56 5.26 -18.49
CA VAL A 29 1.92 4.15 -19.22
C VAL A 29 0.39 4.25 -19.17
N ALA A 30 -0.18 4.69 -18.03
CA ALA A 30 -1.61 4.91 -17.91
C ALA A 30 -2.11 6.10 -18.75
N GLU A 31 -1.38 7.22 -18.75
CA GLU A 31 -1.70 8.40 -19.56
C GLU A 31 -1.63 8.09 -21.06
N SER A 32 -0.56 7.43 -21.53
CA SER A 32 -0.44 7.01 -22.94
C SER A 32 -1.50 5.98 -23.35
N SER A 33 -1.89 5.06 -22.46
CA SER A 33 -2.99 4.13 -22.72
C SER A 33 -4.34 4.84 -22.80
N LYS A 34 -4.58 5.86 -21.97
CA LYS A 34 -5.80 6.65 -21.97
C LYS A 34 -5.93 7.51 -23.23
N GLU A 35 -4.84 8.11 -23.69
CA GLU A 35 -4.78 8.88 -24.94
C GLU A 35 -5.03 8.00 -26.17
N ALA A 36 -4.62 6.73 -26.13
CA ALA A 36 -4.92 5.73 -27.15
C ALA A 36 -6.37 5.20 -27.11
N GLY A 37 -7.23 5.75 -26.23
CA GLY A 37 -8.64 5.34 -26.08
C GLY A 37 -8.85 4.07 -25.27
N SER A 38 -7.81 3.54 -24.61
CA SER A 38 -7.89 2.32 -23.80
C SER A 38 -8.46 2.60 -22.41
N THR A 39 -9.41 1.77 -21.98
CA THR A 39 -9.99 1.82 -20.63
C THR A 39 -9.10 1.17 -19.56
N ILE A 40 -7.95 0.58 -19.95
CA ILE A 40 -7.02 -0.10 -19.04
C ILE A 40 -6.44 0.85 -17.98
N ALA A 41 -6.37 2.14 -18.28
CA ALA A 41 -5.96 3.17 -17.33
C ALA A 41 -6.98 3.39 -16.19
N ASN A 42 -8.25 3.04 -16.41
CA ASN A 42 -9.28 3.17 -15.39
C ASN A 42 -9.12 2.06 -14.35
N GLY A 43 -8.72 2.42 -13.13
CA GLY A 43 -8.58 1.47 -12.01
C GLY A 43 -7.19 0.84 -11.84
N LEU A 44 -6.17 1.28 -12.58
CA LEU A 44 -4.79 0.78 -12.42
C LEU A 44 -4.26 0.94 -10.99
N ASN A 45 -4.53 2.07 -10.33
CA ASN A 45 -4.13 2.32 -8.94
C ASN A 45 -4.80 1.32 -7.98
N THR A 46 -6.06 0.95 -8.23
CA THR A 46 -6.76 -0.07 -7.46
C THR A 46 -6.09 -1.43 -7.62
N GLY A 47 -5.63 -1.77 -8.83
CA GLY A 47 -4.83 -2.97 -9.08
C GLY A 47 -3.47 -2.98 -8.37
N ILE A 48 -2.75 -1.85 -8.37
CA ILE A 48 -1.47 -1.72 -7.66
C ILE A 48 -1.67 -1.86 -6.15
N LEU A 49 -2.67 -1.20 -5.57
CA LEU A 49 -3.00 -1.32 -4.15
C LEU A 49 -3.41 -2.76 -3.79
N TYR A 50 -4.18 -3.42 -4.65
CA TYR A 50 -4.55 -4.82 -4.46
C TYR A 50 -3.32 -5.73 -4.39
N LEU A 51 -2.39 -5.61 -5.35
CA LEU A 51 -1.16 -6.40 -5.38
C LEU A 51 -0.22 -6.05 -4.21
N MET A 52 -0.09 -4.77 -3.86
CA MET A 52 0.73 -4.32 -2.74
C MET A 52 0.17 -4.75 -1.38
N SER A 53 -1.15 -4.95 -1.25
CA SER A 53 -1.74 -5.41 0.03
C SER A 53 -1.27 -6.81 0.43
N PHE A 54 -0.96 -7.66 -0.54
CA PHE A 54 -0.61 -9.07 -0.33
C PHE A 54 0.63 -9.27 0.56
N PRO A 55 1.80 -8.66 0.30
CA PRO A 55 2.97 -8.81 1.17
C PRO A 55 2.73 -8.33 2.61
N TYR A 56 1.91 -7.29 2.82
CA TYR A 56 1.60 -6.82 4.18
C TYR A 56 0.73 -7.82 4.95
N ILE A 57 -0.26 -8.42 4.29
CA ILE A 57 -1.09 -9.48 4.88
C ILE A 57 -0.23 -10.67 5.27
N LEU A 58 0.68 -11.10 4.40
CA LEU A 58 1.62 -12.20 4.70
C LEU A 58 2.50 -11.89 5.92
N LEU A 59 3.09 -10.69 5.97
CA LEU A 59 3.91 -10.28 7.12
C LEU A 59 3.11 -10.23 8.42
N PHE A 60 1.86 -9.76 8.37
CA PHE A 60 0.96 -9.74 9.52
C PHE A 60 0.71 -11.15 10.08
N PHE A 61 0.38 -12.11 9.21
CA PHE A 61 0.18 -13.51 9.63
C PHE A 61 1.46 -14.18 10.13
N ALA A 62 2.60 -13.90 9.50
CA ALA A 62 3.90 -14.39 9.95
C ALA A 62 4.23 -13.88 11.37
N PHE A 63 4.01 -12.59 11.61
CA PHE A 63 4.21 -11.98 12.93
C PHE A 63 3.28 -12.59 13.99
N LEU A 64 1.98 -12.74 13.69
CA LEU A 64 1.04 -13.38 14.61
C LEU A 64 1.47 -14.81 14.97
N THR A 65 1.83 -15.60 13.96
CA THR A 65 2.26 -16.99 14.16
C THR A 65 3.51 -17.05 15.04
N PHE A 66 4.50 -16.21 14.80
CA PHE A 66 5.71 -16.13 15.62
C PHE A 66 5.40 -15.69 17.06
N TYR A 67 4.55 -14.68 17.24
CA TYR A 67 4.17 -14.16 18.55
C TYR A 67 3.43 -15.21 19.39
N PHE A 68 2.46 -15.91 18.80
CA PHE A 68 1.72 -16.96 19.50
C PHE A 68 2.60 -18.18 19.80
N ARG A 69 3.48 -18.58 18.88
CA ARG A 69 4.45 -19.66 19.16
C ARG A 69 5.36 -19.32 20.32
N LYS A 70 5.84 -18.08 20.44
CA LYS A 70 6.66 -17.64 21.57
C LYS A 70 5.88 -17.51 22.88
N LYS A 71 4.58 -17.25 22.82
CA LYS A 71 3.74 -17.09 24.03
C LYS A 71 3.30 -18.42 24.63
N TYR A 72 3.07 -19.43 23.78
CA TYR A 72 2.57 -20.75 24.18
C TYR A 72 3.66 -21.83 24.29
N ASN A 73 4.93 -21.46 24.09
CA ASN A 73 6.11 -22.30 24.28
C ASN A 73 7.06 -21.63 25.25
#